data_AF-A0AAN9U127-F1
#
_entry.id   AF-A0AAN9U127-F1
#
_cell.length_a   1.000
_cell.length_b   1.000
_cell.length_c   1.000
_cell.angle_alpha   90.00
_cell.angle_beta   90.00
_cell.angle_gamma   90.00
#
_symmetry.space_group_name_H-M   'P 1'
#
loop_
_entity.id
_entity.type
_entity.pdbx_description
1 polymer ?
#
loop_
_entity_poly.entity_id
_entity_poly.type
_entity_poly.pdbx_seq_one_letter_code
_entity_poly.pdbx_strand_id
1 'polypeptide(L)'
;MADDNAINLTREDLHILSELDSRQYGFLKLNAPENAVKKKLVLKAIDCLERILIQAQKQKTDGILLEKPKNEEFFDADKEINVDPKTYCKLGHFHLLLEEYAKAMSAYQKFYKLKNDHWKDPHFLYGQGLVYFHFNAFQW
;
A
#
# COMPACT_ATOMS: atom_id res chain seq x y z
N MET A 1 3.09 -10.39 -27.01
CA MET A 1 4.51 -10.58 -26.66
C MET A 1 4.55 -10.66 -25.14
N ALA A 2 4.80 -11.86 -24.62
CA ALA A 2 4.80 -12.14 -23.19
C ALA A 2 5.99 -11.43 -22.56
N ASP A 3 5.74 -10.42 -21.71
CA ASP A 3 6.77 -9.96 -20.79
C ASP A 3 6.64 -10.83 -19.53
N ASP A 4 7.43 -11.89 -19.55
CA ASP A 4 7.64 -12.84 -18.47
C ASP A 4 8.47 -12.17 -17.36
N ASN A 5 8.00 -11.02 -16.86
CA ASN A 5 8.56 -10.35 -15.70
C ASN A 5 8.05 -11.09 -14.44
N ALA A 6 8.41 -12.38 -14.36
CA ALA A 6 8.34 -13.16 -13.14
C ALA A 6 8.93 -12.28 -12.03
N ILE A 7 8.09 -12.03 -11.02
CA ILE A 7 8.38 -11.19 -9.86
C ILE A 7 9.43 -11.93 -9.02
N ASN A 8 10.67 -11.97 -9.51
CA ASN A 8 11.81 -12.52 -8.81
C ASN A 8 12.50 -11.35 -8.11
N LEU A 9 12.02 -11.03 -6.90
CA LEU A 9 12.79 -10.21 -5.97
C LEU A 9 13.82 -11.10 -5.28
N THR A 10 15.09 -10.70 -5.37
CA THR A 10 16.16 -11.36 -4.62
C THR A 10 16.05 -11.07 -3.13
N ARG A 11 16.82 -11.79 -2.29
CA ARG A 11 16.88 -11.48 -0.84
C ARG A 11 17.45 -10.08 -0.58
N GLU A 12 18.40 -9.65 -1.39
CA GLU A 12 18.99 -8.31 -1.34
C GLU A 12 17.95 -7.24 -1.69
N ASP A 13 17.16 -7.47 -2.74
CA ASP A 13 16.05 -6.61 -3.12
C ASP A 13 15.03 -6.46 -1.98
N LEU A 14 14.65 -7.57 -1.35
CA LEU A 14 13.72 -7.57 -0.20
C LEU A 14 14.30 -6.83 1.00
N HIS A 15 15.59 -6.99 1.26
CA HIS A 15 16.28 -6.26 2.34
C HIS A 15 16.23 -4.75 2.08
N ILE A 16 16.63 -4.29 0.89
CA ILE A 16 16.56 -2.87 0.51
C ILE A 16 15.13 -2.34 0.66
N LEU A 17 14.13 -3.07 0.14
CA LEU A 17 12.74 -2.66 0.23
C LEU A 17 12.23 -2.60 1.67
N SER A 18 12.69 -3.49 2.55
CA SER A 18 12.31 -3.53 3.95
C SER A 18 12.70 -2.26 4.70
N GLU A 19 13.85 -1.66 4.35
CA GLU A 19 14.36 -0.43 4.95
C GLU A 19 13.62 0.82 4.46
N LEU A 20 12.86 0.73 3.37
CA LEU A 20 12.20 1.89 2.81
C LEU A 20 10.94 2.29 3.58
N ASP A 21 10.86 3.51 4.08
CA ASP A 21 9.70 4.03 4.80
C ASP A 21 9.46 5.52 4.50
N SER A 22 8.39 6.07 5.08
CA SER A 22 7.99 7.46 4.88
C SER A 22 9.05 8.49 5.28
N ARG A 23 9.97 8.19 6.20
CA ARG A 23 11.00 9.14 6.70
C ARG A 23 12.04 9.49 5.64
N GLN A 24 12.17 8.65 4.62
CA GLN A 24 13.06 8.92 3.50
C GLN A 24 12.47 9.92 2.51
N TYR A 25 11.18 10.27 2.63
CA TYR A 25 10.57 11.32 1.83
C TYR A 25 11.32 12.63 2.00
N GLY A 26 11.68 13.27 0.87
CA GLY A 26 12.51 14.48 0.86
C GLY A 26 14.01 14.22 0.76
N PHE A 27 14.52 13.11 1.31
CA PHE A 27 15.93 12.73 1.25
C PHE A 27 16.23 11.79 0.08
N LEU A 28 15.38 10.78 -0.13
CA LEU A 28 15.48 9.85 -1.25
C LEU A 28 14.58 10.34 -2.39
N LYS A 29 15.21 10.78 -3.49
CA LYS A 29 14.52 11.22 -4.70
C LYS A 29 14.42 10.07 -5.70
N LEU A 30 13.44 9.19 -5.54
CA LEU A 30 13.25 8.05 -6.45
C LEU A 30 12.99 8.50 -7.90
N ASN A 31 12.38 9.66 -8.11
CA ASN A 31 12.12 10.23 -9.43
C ASN A 31 13.38 10.81 -10.11
N ALA A 32 14.49 10.95 -9.39
CA ALA A 32 15.75 11.41 -9.95
C ALA A 32 16.47 10.29 -10.74
N PRO A 33 17.21 10.62 -11.82
CA PRO A 33 17.81 9.62 -12.70
C PRO A 33 18.85 8.74 -12.00
N GLU A 34 19.54 9.25 -10.98
CA GLU A 34 20.53 8.49 -10.21
C GLU A 34 19.90 7.30 -9.46
N ASN A 35 18.60 7.40 -9.14
CA ASN A 35 17.85 6.39 -8.41
C ASN A 35 17.02 5.46 -9.32
N ALA A 36 17.22 5.48 -10.64
CA ALA A 36 16.40 4.72 -11.59
C ALA A 36 16.32 3.22 -11.27
N VAL A 37 17.42 2.60 -10.82
CA VAL A 37 17.46 1.19 -10.41
C VAL A 37 16.57 0.93 -9.20
N LYS A 38 16.71 1.77 -8.16
CA LYS A 38 15.90 1.67 -6.93
C LYS A 38 14.43 1.98 -7.20
N LYS A 39 14.13 2.95 -8.06
CA LYS A 39 12.76 3.23 -8.53
C LYS A 39 12.14 2.01 -9.21
N LYS A 40 12.87 1.37 -10.13
CA LYS A 40 12.40 0.15 -10.81
C LYS A 40 12.11 -0.97 -9.81
N LEU A 41 12.96 -1.13 -8.79
CA LEU A 41 12.76 -2.08 -7.71
C LEU A 41 11.49 -1.78 -6.89
N VAL A 42 11.28 -0.51 -6.51
CA VAL A 42 10.07 -0.08 -5.79
C VAL A 42 8.81 -0.32 -6.63
N LEU A 43 8.84 -0.03 -7.93
CA LEU A 43 7.71 -0.28 -8.84
C LEU A 43 7.37 -1.78 -8.94
N LYS A 44 8.40 -2.66 -8.98
CA LYS A 44 8.17 -4.12 -8.91
C LYS A 44 7.53 -4.54 -7.60
N ALA A 45 7.96 -3.94 -6.48
CA ALA A 45 7.38 -4.22 -5.17
C ALA A 45 5.91 -3.79 -5.11
N ILE A 46 5.57 -2.61 -5.64
CA ILE A 46 4.19 -2.13 -5.75
C ILE A 46 3.33 -3.11 -6.53
N ASP A 47 3.75 -3.53 -7.74
CA ASP A 47 3.00 -4.49 -8.56
C ASP A 47 2.78 -5.82 -7.82
N CYS A 48 3.78 -6.31 -7.09
CA CYS A 48 3.65 -7.50 -6.25
C CYS A 48 2.59 -7.33 -5.15
N LEU A 49 2.68 -6.23 -4.38
CA LEU A 49 1.72 -5.95 -3.31
C LEU A 49 0.30 -5.76 -3.86
N GLU A 50 0.12 -5.03 -4.96
CA GLU A 50 -1.18 -4.83 -5.60
C GLU A 50 -1.79 -6.15 -6.07
N ARG A 51 -1.00 -7.05 -6.66
CA ARG A 51 -1.48 -8.39 -7.06
C ARG A 51 -1.94 -9.22 -5.87
N ILE A 52 -1.17 -9.21 -4.77
CA ILE A 52 -1.55 -9.89 -3.51
C ILE A 52 -2.90 -9.35 -3.01
N LEU A 53 -3.05 -8.02 -3.00
CA LEU A 53 -4.29 -7.36 -2.57
C LEU A 53 -5.49 -7.73 -3.46
N ILE A 54 -5.32 -7.72 -4.78
CA ILE A 54 -6.36 -8.09 -5.74
C ILE A 54 -6.76 -9.55 -5.55
N GLN A 55 -5.80 -10.46 -5.35
CA GLN A 55 -6.07 -11.87 -5.13
C GLN A 55 -6.83 -12.11 -3.83
N ALA A 56 -6.45 -11.45 -2.74
CA ALA A 56 -7.15 -11.54 -1.46
C ALA A 56 -8.60 -11.03 -1.57
N GLN A 57 -8.84 -9.98 -2.35
CA GLN A 57 -10.20 -9.47 -2.60
C GLN A 57 -11.04 -10.41 -3.45
N LYS A 58 -10.47 -11.04 -4.49
CA LYS A 58 -11.18 -12.02 -5.33
C LYS A 58 -11.63 -13.25 -4.54
N GLN A 59 -10.75 -13.80 -3.71
CA GLN A 59 -11.07 -14.94 -2.84
C GLN A 59 -12.25 -14.64 -1.90
N LYS A 60 -12.35 -13.40 -1.41
CA LYS A 60 -13.50 -12.95 -0.61
C LYS A 60 -14.78 -12.91 -1.44
N THR A 61 -14.75 -12.32 -2.64
CA THR A 61 -15.94 -12.23 -3.51
C THR A 61 -16.45 -13.61 -3.89
N ASP A 62 -15.55 -14.53 -4.25
CA ASP A 62 -15.91 -15.91 -4.60
C ASP A 62 -16.46 -16.69 -3.38
N GLY A 63 -15.89 -16.48 -2.18
CA GLY A 63 -16.40 -17.06 -0.94
C GLY A 63 -17.78 -16.53 -0.53
N ILE A 64 -18.03 -15.23 -0.69
CA ILE A 64 -19.34 -14.61 -0.42
C ILE A 64 -20.41 -15.11 -1.40
N LEU A 65 -20.06 -15.35 -2.67
CA LEU A 65 -21.00 -15.91 -3.64
C LEU A 65 -21.41 -17.36 -3.32
N LEU A 66 -20.60 -18.09 -2.57
CA LEU A 66 -20.86 -19.46 -2.13
C LEU A 66 -21.62 -19.53 -0.78
N GLU A 67 -21.49 -18.51 0.08
CA GLU A 67 -22.23 -18.40 1.35
C GLU A 67 -23.52 -17.56 1.18
N LYS A 68 -24.56 -18.10 0.55
CA LYS A 68 -25.93 -17.63 0.79
C LYS A 68 -26.60 -18.51 1.84
N PRO A 69 -27.02 -17.93 2.98
CA PRO A 69 -28.41 -18.11 3.34
C PRO A 69 -29.14 -16.80 3.69
N LYS A 70 -30.46 -16.90 3.54
CA LYS A 70 -31.50 -15.94 3.85
C LYS A 70 -31.46 -15.59 5.34
N ASN A 71 -31.41 -14.30 5.66
CA ASN A 71 -32.39 -13.58 6.48
C ASN A 71 -31.88 -12.18 6.80
N GLU A 72 -32.81 -11.25 6.80
CA GLU A 72 -32.65 -9.81 6.97
C GLU A 72 -32.12 -9.47 8.36
N GLU A 73 -30.80 -9.35 8.53
CA GLU A 73 -30.21 -8.55 9.60
C GLU A 73 -29.04 -7.75 9.05
N PHE A 74 -28.99 -6.49 9.48
CA PHE A 74 -28.06 -5.40 9.16
C PHE A 74 -26.69 -5.88 8.67
N PHE A 75 -26.40 -5.69 7.37
CA PHE A 75 -25.07 -5.98 6.81
C PHE A 75 -24.05 -5.00 7.42
N ASP A 76 -23.34 -5.43 8.46
CA ASP A 76 -22.09 -4.80 8.83
C ASP A 76 -21.11 -4.92 7.65
N ALA A 77 -20.79 -3.78 7.05
CA ALA A 77 -19.87 -3.65 5.92
C ALA A 77 -18.41 -3.98 6.29
N ASP A 78 -18.16 -4.47 7.50
CA ASP A 78 -16.86 -4.66 8.13
C ASP A 78 -16.37 -6.12 8.15
N LYS A 79 -16.76 -6.95 7.16
CA LYS A 79 -15.99 -8.19 6.90
C LYS A 79 -14.61 -7.80 6.37
N GLU A 80 -13.69 -7.59 7.31
CA GLU A 80 -12.32 -7.14 7.14
C GLU A 80 -11.55 -8.01 6.12
N ILE A 81 -10.69 -7.40 5.32
CA ILE A 81 -9.82 -8.12 4.38
C ILE A 81 -8.74 -8.82 5.23
N ASN A 82 -8.61 -10.14 5.16
CA ASN A 82 -7.51 -10.89 5.81
C ASN A 82 -6.18 -10.68 5.04
N VAL A 83 -5.78 -9.43 4.89
CA VAL A 83 -4.46 -9.01 4.43
C VAL A 83 -3.84 -8.30 5.62
N ASP A 84 -2.58 -8.64 5.94
CA ASP A 84 -1.84 -7.94 6.99
C ASP A 84 -1.90 -6.43 6.73
N PRO A 85 -2.45 -5.62 7.67
CA PRO A 85 -2.54 -4.17 7.52
C PRO A 85 -1.20 -3.55 7.11
N LYS A 86 -0.07 -4.09 7.58
CA LYS A 86 1.27 -3.59 7.21
C LYS A 86 1.52 -3.57 5.70
N THR A 87 0.84 -4.42 4.94
CA THR A 87 0.87 -4.43 3.47
C THR A 87 0.40 -3.09 2.91
N TYR A 88 -0.72 -2.56 3.40
CA TYR A 88 -1.25 -1.26 3.00
C TYR A 88 -0.35 -0.11 3.47
N CYS A 89 0.21 -0.21 4.67
CA CYS A 89 1.17 0.79 5.16
C CYS A 89 2.40 0.88 4.25
N LYS A 90 3.00 -0.27 3.91
CA LYS A 90 4.18 -0.35 3.03
C LYS A 90 3.88 0.14 1.62
N LEU A 91 2.73 -0.23 1.07
CA LEU A 91 2.26 0.28 -0.22
C LEU A 91 2.13 1.81 -0.20
N GLY A 92 1.56 2.37 0.87
CA GLY A 92 1.47 3.82 1.09
C GLY A 92 2.84 4.49 1.14
N HIS A 93 3.82 3.89 1.83
CA HIS A 93 5.20 4.40 1.86
C HIS A 93 5.83 4.43 0.46
N PHE A 94 5.67 3.37 -0.33
CA PHE A 94 6.24 3.34 -1.68
C PHE A 94 5.62 4.40 -2.60
N HIS A 95 4.29 4.54 -2.61
CA HIS A 95 3.65 5.60 -3.38
C HIS A 95 4.05 6.99 -2.90
N LEU A 96 4.21 7.20 -1.60
CA LEU A 96 4.70 8.47 -1.04
C LEU A 96 6.12 8.79 -1.54
N LEU A 97 7.04 7.83 -1.52
CA LEU A 97 8.41 8.01 -2.02
C LEU A 97 8.48 8.21 -3.55
N LEU A 98 7.47 7.75 -4.28
CA LEU A 98 7.29 8.03 -5.71
C LEU A 98 6.53 9.34 -5.97
N GLU A 99 6.13 10.06 -4.91
CA GLU A 99 5.34 11.31 -4.98
C GLU A 99 3.94 11.12 -5.60
N GLU A 100 3.39 9.91 -5.51
CA GLU A 100 2.01 9.57 -5.94
C GLU A 100 1.01 9.73 -4.78
N TYR A 101 0.79 10.98 -4.33
CA TYR A 101 0.06 11.27 -3.08
C TYR A 101 -1.37 10.72 -3.03
N ALA A 102 -2.10 10.70 -4.15
CA ALA A 102 -3.47 10.17 -4.19
C ALA A 102 -3.53 8.66 -3.92
N LYS A 103 -2.59 7.90 -4.49
CA LYS A 103 -2.47 6.46 -4.24
C LYS A 103 -1.96 6.19 -2.83
N ALA A 104 -0.99 6.97 -2.37
CA ALA A 104 -0.50 6.91 -0.99
C ALA A 104 -1.63 7.13 0.02
N MET A 105 -2.47 8.16 -0.18
CA MET A 105 -3.66 8.41 0.65
C MET A 105 -4.60 7.22 0.68
N SER A 106 -4.91 6.66 -0.50
CA SER A 106 -5.83 5.52 -0.63
C SER A 106 -5.33 4.30 0.14
N ALA A 107 -4.02 4.04 0.11
CA ALA A 107 -3.40 2.95 0.87
C ALA A 107 -3.42 3.23 2.38
N TYR A 108 -3.07 4.44 2.81
CA TYR A 108 -3.10 4.84 4.22
C TYR A 108 -4.49 4.82 4.83
N GLN A 109 -5.54 5.22 4.09
CA GLN A 109 -6.92 5.12 4.54
C GLN A 109 -7.35 3.67 4.76
N LYS A 110 -6.92 2.75 3.90
CA LYS A 110 -7.18 1.31 4.10
C LYS A 110 -6.45 0.80 5.34
N PHE A 111 -5.18 1.18 5.55
CA PHE A 111 -4.45 0.82 6.76
C PHE A 111 -5.11 1.33 8.04
N TYR A 112 -5.55 2.60 8.04
CA TYR A 112 -6.25 3.23 9.16
C TYR A 112 -7.50 2.45 9.54
N LYS A 113 -8.30 2.02 8.55
CA LYS A 113 -9.52 1.24 8.81
C LYS A 113 -9.25 -0.17 9.35
N LEU A 114 -8.18 -0.81 8.88
CA LEU A 114 -7.86 -2.20 9.22
C LEU A 114 -7.05 -2.36 10.52
N LYS A 115 -6.49 -1.26 11.07
CA LYS A 115 -5.63 -1.32 12.24
C LYS A 115 -6.08 -0.34 13.30
N ASN A 116 -6.75 -0.85 14.34
CA ASN A 116 -7.15 -0.08 15.53
C ASN A 116 -5.98 0.64 16.24
N ASP A 117 -4.80 0.03 16.23
CA ASP A 117 -3.58 0.56 16.86
C ASP A 117 -2.69 1.35 15.87
N HIS A 118 -3.26 1.92 14.80
CA HIS A 118 -2.51 2.67 13.79
C HIS A 118 -1.67 3.83 14.37
N TRP A 119 -2.10 4.39 15.50
CA TRP A 119 -1.51 5.57 16.14
C TRP A 119 -0.19 5.25 16.84
N LYS A 120 0.12 3.96 17.03
CA LYS A 120 1.42 3.50 17.55
C LYS A 120 2.50 3.40 16.47
N ASP A 121 2.15 3.53 15.19
CA ASP A 121 3.10 3.44 14.08
C ASP A 121 3.56 4.85 13.66
N PRO A 122 4.75 5.31 14.10
CA PRO A 122 5.21 6.66 13.80
C PRO A 122 5.53 6.86 12.31
N HIS A 123 5.94 5.80 11.61
CA HIS A 123 6.24 5.87 10.17
C HIS A 123 4.97 6.10 9.37
N PHE A 124 3.90 5.39 9.74
CA PHE A 124 2.58 5.62 9.17
C PHE A 124 2.10 7.07 9.41
N LEU A 125 2.11 7.53 10.67
CA LEU A 125 1.60 8.86 11.01
C LEU A 125 2.38 9.97 10.31
N TYR A 126 3.70 9.84 10.24
CA TYR A 126 4.55 10.79 9.51
C TYR A 126 4.18 10.82 8.02
N GLY A 127 4.04 9.65 7.39
CA GLY A 127 3.66 9.55 5.98
C GLY A 127 2.27 10.12 5.71
N GLN A 128 1.28 9.80 6.54
CA GLN A 128 -0.08 10.32 6.43
C GLN A 128 -0.11 11.85 6.61
N GLY A 129 0.65 12.37 7.59
CA GLY A 129 0.80 13.81 7.81
C GLY A 129 1.36 14.54 6.59
N LEU A 130 2.39 13.97 5.93
CA LEU A 130 2.93 14.53 4.69
C LEU A 130 1.91 14.57 3.55
N VAL A 131 1.11 13.50 3.41
CA VAL A 131 0.06 13.45 2.38
C VAL A 131 -1.05 14.47 2.69
N TYR A 132 -1.48 14.60 3.95
CA TYR A 132 -2.44 15.65 4.33
C TYR A 132 -1.89 17.04 4.11
N PHE A 133 -0.63 17.28 4.48
CA PHE A 133 0.03 18.55 4.22
C PHE A 133 0.04 18.85 2.73
N HIS A 134 0.36 17.87 1.87
CA HIS A 134 0.33 18.07 0.42
C HIS A 134 -1.05 18.49 -0.11
N PHE A 135 -2.14 17.84 0.34
CA PHE A 135 -3.49 18.18 -0.09
C PHE A 135 -4.06 19.47 0.55
N ASN A 136 -3.62 19.83 1.76
CA ASN A 136 -4.03 21.07 2.43
C ASN A 136 -3.13 22.27 2.10
N ALA A 137 -1.94 22.07 1.52
CA ALA A 137 -1.00 23.13 1.19
C ALA A 137 -1.45 24.04 0.03
N PHE A 138 -2.53 23.69 -0.66
CA PHE A 138 -3.13 24.52 -1.71
C PHE A 138 -4.65 24.60 -1.54
N GLN A 139 -5.09 25.49 -0.65
CA GLN A 139 -6.48 25.97 -0.58
C GLN A 139 -6.59 27.15 -1.56
N TRP A 140 -7.45 27.05 -2.58
CA TRP A 140 -7.94 28.20 -3.35
C TRP A 140 -9.40 28.46 -2.99
#